data_AF-A0A9W7MCX1-F1
#
_entry.id   AF-A0A9W7MCX1-F1
#
_cell.length_a   1.000
_cell.length_b   1.000
_cell.length_c   1.000
_cell.angle_alpha   90.00
_cell.angle_beta   90.00
_cell.angle_gamma   90.00
#
_symmetry.space_group_name_H-M   'P 1'
#
loop_
_entity.id
_entity.type
_entity.pdbx_description
1 polymer ?
#
loop_
_entity_poly.entity_id
_entity_poly.type
_entity_poly.pdbx_seq_one_letter_code
_entity_poly.pdbx_strand_id
1 'polypeptide(L)'
;MARTELAILALSSMFTLLFTAVNGQETPVGGISDATTDQGVQELGKFAVDEYNKQKGTEGNPLEFSQVVQATKLGDKNYLKIEASDKGEKQKFNAEILVKPSGENEMLSFAATKH
;
A
#
# COMPACT_ATOMS: atom_id res chain seq x y z
N MET A 1 7.60 14.45 58.95
CA MET A 1 6.62 15.32 58.27
C MET A 1 7.32 16.06 57.14
N ALA A 2 7.01 15.71 55.89
CA ALA A 2 7.22 16.47 54.65
C ALA A 2 6.23 15.83 53.65
N ARG A 3 5.06 16.39 53.30
CA ARG A 3 4.78 17.62 52.52
C ARG A 3 5.69 17.65 51.29
N THR A 4 5.26 17.47 50.03
CA THR A 4 3.97 17.68 49.35
C THR A 4 4.09 17.17 47.89
N GLU A 5 3.00 16.59 47.37
CA GLU A 5 2.40 16.75 46.02
C GLU A 5 3.25 16.43 44.76
N LEU A 6 2.94 15.37 44.00
CA LEU A 6 2.01 15.38 42.84
C LEU A 6 2.40 16.37 41.72
N ALA A 7 3.21 15.89 40.77
CA ALA A 7 3.31 16.28 39.35
C ALA A 7 4.66 15.67 38.88
N ILE A 8 4.84 14.96 37.78
CA ILE A 8 4.42 15.20 36.41
C ILE A 8 4.54 13.84 35.70
N LEU A 9 3.43 13.37 35.11
CA LEU A 9 3.43 12.38 34.04
C LEU A 9 4.18 12.98 32.84
N ALA A 10 5.48 12.73 32.74
CA ALA A 10 6.28 13.05 31.55
C ALA A 10 7.16 11.84 31.22
N LEU A 11 6.51 10.71 30.95
CA LEU A 11 7.16 9.54 30.35
C LEU A 11 6.29 9.07 29.20
N SER A 12 6.92 8.86 28.05
CA SER A 12 6.35 8.35 26.79
C SER A 12 5.68 9.46 25.95
N SER A 13 6.07 9.76 24.72
CA SER A 13 7.00 9.10 23.81
C SER A 13 7.45 10.15 22.79
N MET A 14 8.75 10.18 22.54
CA MET A 14 9.40 10.94 21.49
C MET A 14 8.88 10.44 20.13
N PHE A 15 7.93 11.15 19.53
CA PHE A 15 7.56 10.94 18.12
C PHE A 15 8.18 12.04 17.27
N THR A 16 9.49 11.94 17.06
CA THR A 16 10.20 12.65 15.98
C THR A 16 10.67 11.61 14.98
N LEU A 17 9.85 11.37 13.95
CA LEU A 17 10.30 10.74 12.73
C LEU A 17 10.03 11.70 11.57
N LEU A 18 10.98 12.62 11.39
CA LEU A 18 11.17 13.36 10.15
C LEU A 18 11.76 12.40 9.13
N PHE A 19 10.97 11.93 8.16
CA PHE A 19 11.53 11.27 6.97
C PHE A 19 11.43 12.22 5.79
N THR A 20 12.48 13.01 5.57
CA THR A 20 12.75 13.61 4.26
C THR A 20 13.34 12.52 3.37
N ALA A 21 12.49 11.79 2.64
CA ALA A 21 12.96 10.93 1.56
C ALA A 21 13.12 11.77 0.29
N VAL A 22 14.24 12.46 0.16
CA VAL A 22 14.79 12.83 -1.15
C VAL A 22 15.68 11.68 -1.57
N ASN A 23 15.22 10.89 -2.54
CA ASN A 23 16.09 10.20 -3.48
C ASN A 23 15.29 9.93 -4.74
N GLY A 24 15.51 10.78 -5.75
CA GLY A 24 15.21 10.46 -7.13
C GLY A 24 16.15 9.34 -7.56
N GLN A 25 15.77 8.10 -7.26
CA GLN A 25 16.45 6.92 -7.77
C GLN A 25 15.75 6.50 -9.05
N GLU A 26 16.39 6.82 -10.18
CA GLU A 26 16.00 6.29 -11.48
C GLU A 26 16.08 4.76 -11.41
N THR A 27 14.92 4.09 -11.48
CA THR A 27 14.83 2.63 -11.46
C THR A 27 14.96 2.08 -12.88
N PRO A 28 15.70 0.97 -13.08
CA PRO A 28 15.86 0.35 -14.39
C PRO A 28 14.51 -0.04 -14.99
N VAL A 29 14.36 0.21 -16.29
CA VAL A 29 13.17 -0.15 -17.07
C VAL A 29 13.08 -1.67 -17.18
N GLY A 30 12.16 -2.27 -16.42
CA GLY A 30 11.77 -3.68 -16.56
C GLY A 30 12.50 -4.65 -15.62
N GLY A 31 12.26 -4.52 -14.31
CA GLY A 31 12.64 -5.54 -13.33
C GLY A 31 11.43 -6.29 -12.81
N ILE A 32 11.55 -7.61 -12.63
CA ILE A 32 10.67 -8.35 -11.71
C ILE A 32 11.23 -8.05 -10.32
N SER A 33 10.63 -7.09 -9.62
CA SER A 33 10.94 -6.89 -8.20
C SER A 33 10.32 -8.03 -7.40
N ASP A 34 11.04 -8.51 -6.38
CA ASP A 34 10.50 -9.48 -5.43
C ASP A 34 9.40 -8.78 -4.62
N ALA A 35 8.16 -8.88 -5.12
CA ALA A 35 7.06 -7.99 -4.76
C ALA A 35 6.77 -7.95 -3.26
N THR A 36 7.07 -9.03 -2.55
CA THR A 36 6.87 -9.15 -1.10
C THR A 36 7.83 -8.28 -0.27
N THR A 37 8.99 -7.92 -0.82
CA THR A 37 10.02 -7.13 -0.10
C THR A 37 10.10 -5.68 -0.55
N ASP A 38 9.53 -5.36 -1.71
CA ASP A 38 9.50 -3.99 -2.25
C ASP A 38 8.32 -3.22 -1.62
N GLN A 39 8.64 -2.33 -0.68
CA GLN A 39 7.64 -1.53 0.03
C GLN A 39 6.83 -0.65 -0.93
N GLY A 40 7.45 -0.09 -1.98
CA GLY A 40 6.75 0.74 -2.96
C GLY A 40 5.71 -0.07 -3.74
N VAL A 41 6.05 -1.31 -4.09
CA VAL A 41 5.09 -2.24 -4.72
C VAL A 41 3.94 -2.59 -3.76
N GLN A 42 4.21 -2.82 -2.47
CA GLN A 42 3.16 -3.07 -1.48
C GLN A 42 2.22 -1.86 -1.30
N GLU A 43 2.77 -0.64 -1.29
CA GLU A 43 1.99 0.60 -1.22
C GLU A 43 1.09 0.77 -2.45
N LEU A 44 1.57 0.45 -3.65
CA LEU A 44 0.75 0.42 -4.87
C LEU A 44 -0.37 -0.63 -4.79
N GLY A 45 -0.08 -1.80 -4.22
CA GLY A 45 -1.08 -2.83 -3.98
C GLY A 45 -2.17 -2.37 -3.02
N LYS A 46 -1.79 -1.72 -1.91
CA LYS A 46 -2.74 -1.15 -0.96
C LYS A 46 -3.59 -0.04 -1.60
N PHE A 47 -2.97 0.84 -2.38
CA PHE A 47 -3.65 1.88 -3.14
C PHE A 47 -4.75 1.29 -4.04
N ALA A 48 -4.45 0.22 -4.79
CA ALA A 48 -5.44 -0.40 -5.68
C ALA A 48 -6.64 -0.99 -4.91
N VAL A 49 -6.40 -1.64 -3.77
CA VAL A 49 -7.50 -2.15 -2.93
C VAL A 49 -8.34 -1.02 -2.35
N ASP A 50 -7.71 0.06 -1.89
CA ASP A 50 -8.41 1.23 -1.36
C ASP A 50 -9.28 1.90 -2.44
N GLU A 51 -8.75 2.09 -3.66
CA GLU A 51 -9.50 2.64 -4.78
C GLU A 51 -10.67 1.75 -5.20
N TYR A 52 -10.48 0.43 -5.25
CA TYR A 52 -11.57 -0.51 -5.52
C TYR A 52 -12.69 -0.40 -4.48
N ASN A 53 -12.33 -0.36 -3.20
CA ASN A 53 -13.30 -0.22 -2.10
C ASN A 53 -14.05 1.13 -2.18
N LYS A 54 -13.36 2.23 -2.54
CA LYS A 54 -14.01 3.53 -2.77
C LYS A 54 -15.01 3.48 -3.92
N GLN A 55 -14.65 2.84 -5.04
CA GLN A 55 -15.54 2.70 -6.21
C GLN A 55 -16.77 1.84 -5.90
N LYS A 56 -16.59 0.79 -5.09
CA LYS A 56 -17.68 -0.05 -4.56
C LYS A 56 -18.61 0.69 -3.60
N GLY A 57 -18.10 1.70 -2.87
CA GLY A 57 -18.88 2.43 -1.88
C GLY A 57 -19.42 1.53 -0.77
N THR A 58 -20.72 1.59 -0.50
CA THR A 58 -21.39 0.75 0.51
C THR A 58 -21.89 -0.59 -0.05
N GLU A 59 -21.64 -0.88 -1.32
CA GLU A 59 -22.13 -2.10 -1.97
C GLU A 59 -21.16 -3.27 -1.78
N GLY A 60 -21.52 -4.22 -0.92
CA GLY A 60 -20.68 -5.37 -0.60
C GLY A 60 -19.70 -5.09 0.54
N ASN A 61 -18.79 -6.03 0.79
CA ASN A 61 -17.81 -5.89 1.87
C ASN A 61 -16.53 -5.27 1.31
N PRO A 62 -15.86 -4.41 2.08
CA PRO A 62 -14.54 -3.93 1.68
C PRO A 62 -13.55 -5.10 1.66
N LEU A 63 -12.70 -5.10 0.66
CA LEU A 63 -11.56 -6.01 0.61
C LEU A 63 -10.49 -5.54 1.60
N GLU A 64 -9.91 -6.48 2.34
CA GLU A 64 -8.78 -6.23 3.21
C GLU A 64 -7.49 -6.61 2.48
N PHE A 65 -6.62 -5.63 2.23
CA PHE A 65 -5.32 -5.88 1.61
C PHE A 65 -4.46 -6.80 2.48
N SER A 66 -3.91 -7.87 1.88
CA SER A 66 -2.93 -8.74 2.55
C SER A 66 -1.51 -8.44 2.08
N GLN A 67 -1.24 -8.61 0.79
CA GLN A 67 0.08 -8.38 0.20
C GLN A 67 0.04 -8.41 -1.32
N VAL A 68 1.05 -7.82 -1.97
CA VAL A 68 1.38 -8.12 -3.37
C VAL A 68 2.23 -9.38 -3.45
N VAL A 69 1.78 -10.36 -4.25
CA VAL A 69 2.45 -11.66 -4.43
C VAL A 69 3.24 -11.76 -5.72
N GLN A 70 2.92 -10.93 -6.72
CA GLN A 70 3.69 -10.79 -7.95
C GLN A 70 3.58 -9.36 -8.47
N ALA A 71 4.65 -8.83 -9.03
CA ALA A 71 4.66 -7.51 -9.63
C ALA A 71 5.51 -7.50 -10.91
N THR A 72 5.08 -6.73 -11.89
CA THR A 72 5.85 -6.47 -13.12
C THR A 72 5.66 -5.02 -13.52
N LYS A 73 6.77 -4.31 -13.74
CA LYS A 73 6.76 -2.92 -14.20
C LYS A 73 7.09 -2.85 -15.68
N LEU A 74 6.25 -2.18 -16.47
CA LEU A 74 6.45 -1.88 -17.89
C LEU A 74 6.28 -0.38 -18.12
N GLY A 75 7.40 0.34 -18.23
CA GLY A 75 7.40 1.80 -18.28
C GLY A 75 6.77 2.40 -17.01
N ASP A 76 5.74 3.21 -17.19
CA ASP A 76 4.98 3.85 -16.10
C ASP A 76 3.84 2.96 -15.55
N LYS A 77 3.64 1.77 -16.13
CA LYS A 77 2.59 0.83 -15.71
C LYS A 77 3.14 -0.25 -14.78
N ASN A 78 2.39 -0.55 -13.73
CA ASN A 78 2.64 -1.64 -12.80
C ASN A 78 1.49 -2.64 -12.87
N TYR A 79 1.83 -3.89 -13.14
CA TYR A 79 0.91 -5.03 -13.15
C TYR A 79 1.14 -5.82 -11.87
N LEU A 80 0.15 -5.81 -10.98
CA LEU A 80 0.24 -6.41 -9.67
C LEU A 80 -0.71 -7.60 -9.57
N LYS A 81 -0.25 -8.68 -8.95
CA LYS A 81 -1.09 -9.73 -8.40
C LYS A 81 -1.15 -9.55 -6.90
N ILE A 82 -2.35 -9.25 -6.40
CA ILE A 82 -2.62 -8.86 -5.02
C ILE A 82 -3.39 -9.98 -4.35
N GLU A 83 -2.98 -10.38 -3.16
CA GLU A 83 -3.79 -11.18 -2.25
C GLU A 83 -4.56 -10.23 -1.32
N ALA A 84 -5.87 -10.38 -1.27
CA ALA A 84 -6.77 -9.63 -0.40
C ALA A 84 -7.86 -10.55 0.16
N SER A 85 -8.45 -10.19 1.29
CA SER A 85 -9.50 -10.97 1.94
C SER A 85 -10.87 -10.32 1.76
N ASP A 86 -11.88 -11.08 1.33
CA ASP A 86 -13.30 -10.71 1.44
C ASP A 86 -13.89 -11.53 2.59
N LYS A 87 -14.31 -10.88 3.68
CA LYS A 87 -14.84 -11.56 4.88
C LYS A 87 -13.91 -12.67 5.43
N GLY A 88 -12.61 -12.45 5.36
CA GLY A 88 -11.60 -13.41 5.82
C GLY A 88 -11.27 -14.52 4.81
N GLU A 89 -11.95 -14.59 3.67
CA GLU A 89 -11.58 -15.49 2.58
C GLU A 89 -10.56 -14.82 1.65
N LYS A 90 -9.35 -15.39 1.61
CA LYS A 90 -8.27 -14.89 0.76
C LYS A 90 -8.55 -15.19 -0.72
N GLN A 91 -8.47 -14.15 -1.53
CA GLN A 91 -8.61 -14.21 -2.98
C GLN A 91 -7.50 -13.41 -3.65
N LYS A 92 -7.23 -13.72 -4.93
CA LYS A 92 -6.20 -13.05 -5.73
C LYS A 92 -6.83 -12.15 -6.77
N PHE A 93 -6.26 -10.97 -6.92
CA PHE A 93 -6.71 -9.94 -7.85
C PHE A 93 -5.55 -9.50 -8.72
N ASN A 94 -5.84 -9.19 -9.98
CA ASN A 94 -4.92 -8.50 -10.86
C ASN A 94 -5.28 -7.01 -10.85
N ALA A 95 -4.28 -6.16 -10.69
CA ALA A 95 -4.42 -4.72 -10.77
C ALA A 95 -3.44 -4.14 -11.80
N GLU A 96 -3.89 -3.17 -12.58
CA GLU A 96 -3.05 -2.36 -13.46
C GLU A 96 -3.06 -0.92 -12.95
N ILE A 97 -1.88 -0.39 -12.66
CA ILE A 97 -1.70 0.95 -12.09
C ILE A 97 -0.76 1.75 -12.98
N LEU A 98 -1.18 2.95 -13.36
CA LEU A 98 -0.34 3.95 -14.03
C LEU A 98 0.22 4.92 -13.00
N VAL A 99 1.53 5.07 -12.95
CA VAL A 99 2.22 6.06 -12.11
C VAL A 99 2.58 7.25 -12.97
N LYS A 100 1.95 8.41 -12.72
CA LYS A 100 2.19 9.62 -13.51
C LYS A 100 3.49 10.31 -13.08
N PRO A 101 4.15 11.07 -13.98
CA PRO A 101 5.32 11.89 -13.61
C PRO A 101 5.04 12.92 -12.51
N SER A 102 3.78 13.30 -12.29
CA SER A 102 3.35 14.16 -11.18
C SER A 102 3.43 13.48 -9.80
N GLY A 103 3.64 12.16 -9.75
CA GLY A 103 3.58 11.35 -8.54
C GLY A 103 2.20 10.81 -8.20
N GLU A 104 1.18 11.12 -9.02
CA GLU A 104 -0.17 10.58 -8.84
C GLU A 104 -0.28 9.17 -9.41
N ASN A 105 -0.93 8.28 -8.66
CA ASN A 105 -1.26 6.94 -9.12
C ASN A 105 -2.69 6.89 -9.67
N GLU A 106 -2.89 6.17 -10.75
CA GLU A 106 -4.19 5.93 -11.36
C GLU A 106 -4.43 4.43 -11.52
N MET A 107 -5.50 3.91 -10.91
CA MET A 107 -5.89 2.51 -11.06
C MET A 107 -6.67 2.34 -12.38
N LEU A 108 -6.05 1.68 -13.35
CA LEU A 108 -6.64 1.44 -14.68
C LEU A 108 -7.59 0.24 -14.68
N SER A 109 -7.25 -0.82 -13.92
CA SER A 109 -8.13 -1.98 -13.77
C SER A 109 -7.88 -2.72 -12.45
N PHE A 110 -8.92 -3.38 -11.96
CA PHE A 110 -8.88 -4.26 -10.79
C PHE A 110 -9.89 -5.40 -10.97
N ALA A 111 -9.43 -6.65 -11.00
CA ALA A 111 -10.29 -7.80 -11.23
C ALA A 111 -9.79 -9.06 -10.52
N ALA A 112 -10.71 -9.92 -10.09
CA ALA A 112 -10.38 -11.23 -9.56
C ALA A 112 -9.63 -12.07 -10.61
N THR A 113 -8.60 -12.80 -10.16
CA THR A 113 -7.85 -13.72 -11.04
C THR A 113 -8.72 -14.93 -11.33
N LYS A 114 -9.01 -15.20 -12.61
CA LYS A 114 -9.66 -16.45 -13.02
C LYS A 114 -8.63 -17.58 -12.95
N HIS A 115 -9.00 -18.68 -12.30
CA HIS A 115 -8.25 -19.94 -12.34
C HIS A 115 -8.44 -20.64 -13.68
#